data_AF-A0A8S9NJL0-F1
#
_entry.id   AF-A0A8S9NJL0-F1
#
_cell.length_a   1.000
_cell.length_b   1.000
_cell.length_c   1.000
_cell.angle_alpha   90.00
_cell.angle_beta   90.00
_cell.angle_gamma   90.00
#
_symmetry.space_group_name_H-M   'P 1'
#
loop_
_entity.id
_entity.type
_entity.pdbx_description
1 polymer ?
#
loop_
_entity_poly.entity_id
_entity_poly.type
_entity_poly.pdbx_seq_one_letter_code
_entity_poly.pdbx_strand_id
1 'polypeptide(L)'
;MVVKMRDRSKNRKPLQRGRMLSIEAIQAVQALKRANPPPSTSPSSSSSMLHRVIDSKIRRLLKFDMITWKKHSQGDKMQWKFYSVNDYMENGACFGLQKGIGKARPNYGRSQRFTVADAKTVKKLTSSAGALHCTRNSVC
;
A
#
# COMPACT_ATOMS: atom_id res chain seq x y z
N MET A 1 -28.36 -4.34 18.94
CA MET A 1 -28.05 -3.04 18.30
C MET A 1 -27.80 -3.30 16.82
N VAL A 2 -28.73 -2.90 15.94
CA VAL A 2 -28.68 -3.20 14.50
C VAL A 2 -27.77 -2.19 13.81
N VAL A 3 -26.63 -2.64 13.26
CA VAL A 3 -25.73 -1.81 12.47
C VAL A 3 -26.09 -1.99 11.00
N LYS A 4 -26.76 -0.99 10.41
CA LYS A 4 -26.93 -0.91 8.94
C LYS A 4 -25.62 -0.44 8.31
N MET A 5 -25.08 -1.22 7.38
CA MET A 5 -23.89 -0.87 6.62
C MET A 5 -24.15 0.36 5.75
N ARG A 6 -23.44 1.45 6.03
CA ARG A 6 -23.37 2.62 5.14
C ARG A 6 -22.57 2.26 3.89
N ASP A 7 -23.09 2.70 2.75
CA ASP A 7 -22.51 2.62 1.42
C ASP A 7 -20.97 2.86 1.44
N ARG A 8 -20.22 1.81 1.08
CA ARG A 8 -18.75 1.78 1.07
C ARG A 8 -18.14 2.33 -0.23
N SER A 9 -18.94 2.82 -1.18
CA SER A 9 -18.44 3.33 -2.46
C SER A 9 -17.52 4.55 -2.32
N LYS A 10 -17.72 5.37 -1.28
CA LYS A 10 -17.03 6.67 -1.12
C LYS A 10 -15.81 6.66 -0.18
N ASN A 11 -15.43 5.51 0.38
CA ASN A 11 -14.31 5.39 1.34
C ASN A 11 -13.32 4.28 0.95
N ARG A 12 -12.92 4.20 -0.33
CA ARG A 12 -11.69 3.47 -0.68
C ARG A 12 -10.52 4.23 -0.06
N LYS A 13 -10.09 3.81 1.13
CA LYS A 13 -8.79 4.23 1.67
C LYS A 13 -7.72 3.87 0.62
N PRO A 14 -6.76 4.76 0.33
CA PRO A 14 -5.70 4.42 -0.59
C PRO A 14 -4.96 3.18 -0.06
N LEU A 15 -4.61 2.29 -0.99
CA LEU A 15 -3.69 1.16 -0.77
C LEU A 15 -2.56 1.63 0.13
N GLN A 16 -2.24 0.86 1.17
CA GLN A 16 -1.35 1.23 2.27
C GLN A 16 -0.27 2.25 1.85
N ARG A 17 -0.37 3.44 2.45
CA ARG A 17 0.40 4.64 2.12
C ARG A 17 1.89 4.33 2.25
N GLY A 18 2.57 4.21 1.11
CA GLY A 18 3.99 3.83 1.03
C GLY A 18 4.29 2.83 -0.08
N ARG A 19 3.28 2.11 -0.60
CA ARG A 19 3.40 1.31 -1.83
C ARG A 19 2.28 1.66 -2.78
N MET A 20 2.41 2.80 -3.46
CA MET A 20 1.59 3.10 -4.65
C MET A 20 2.05 2.17 -5.77
N LEU A 21 1.62 0.92 -5.73
CA LEU A 21 1.71 0.07 -6.92
C LEU A 21 0.72 0.65 -7.93
N SER A 22 1.22 1.10 -9.09
CA SER A 22 0.36 1.45 -10.22
C SER A 22 -0.68 0.34 -10.42
N ILE A 23 -1.92 0.68 -10.80
CA ILE A 23 -2.93 -0.32 -11.18
C ILE A 23 -2.38 -1.32 -12.22
N GLU A 24 -1.41 -0.85 -13.01
CA GLU A 24 -0.69 -1.60 -14.01
C GLU A 24 0.30 -2.60 -13.39
N ALA A 25 0.88 -2.27 -12.23
CA ALA A 25 1.75 -3.15 -11.45
C ALA A 25 0.96 -4.33 -10.89
N ILE A 26 -0.24 -4.03 -10.38
CA ILE A 26 -1.18 -5.05 -9.92
C ILE A 26 -1.55 -5.98 -11.09
N GLN A 27 -1.92 -5.40 -12.24
CA GLN A 27 -2.25 -6.17 -13.44
C GLN A 27 -1.07 -6.99 -13.98
N ALA A 28 0.16 -6.48 -13.86
CA ALA A 28 1.35 -7.20 -14.28
C ALA A 28 1.65 -8.41 -13.40
N VAL A 29 1.55 -8.25 -12.07
CA VAL A 29 1.71 -9.36 -11.13
C VAL A 29 0.64 -10.42 -11.35
N GLN A 30 -0.61 -10.01 -11.59
CA GLN A 30 -1.70 -10.93 -11.89
C GLN A 30 -1.49 -11.66 -13.23
N ALA A 31 -1.03 -10.95 -14.27
CA ALA A 31 -0.69 -11.56 -15.56
C ALA A 31 0.47 -12.55 -15.45
N LEU A 32 1.51 -12.21 -14.66
CA LEU A 32 2.66 -13.08 -14.42
C LEU A 32 2.26 -14.35 -13.68
N LYS A 33 1.42 -14.23 -12.63
CA LYS A 33 0.87 -15.38 -11.91
C LYS A 33 0.06 -16.32 -12.81
N ARG A 34 -0.64 -15.80 -13.83
CA ARG A 34 -1.36 -16.62 -14.81
C ARG A 34 -0.45 -17.28 -15.85
N ALA A 35 0.67 -16.64 -16.16
CA ALA A 35 1.64 -17.15 -17.14
C ALA A 35 2.57 -18.24 -16.56
N ASN A 36 2.59 -18.44 -15.24
CA ASN A 36 3.30 -19.54 -14.58
C ASN A 36 2.30 -20.60 -14.05
N PRO A 37 1.76 -21.48 -14.91
CA PRO A 37 0.83 -22.53 -14.50
C PRO A 37 1.52 -23.60 -13.62
N PRO A 38 0.76 -24.41 -12.85
CA PRO A 38 1.30 -25.52 -12.08
C PRO A 38 2.07 -26.53 -12.96
N PRO A 39 2.96 -27.36 -12.38
CA PRO A 39 3.96 -28.18 -13.09
C PRO A 39 3.41 -29.30 -14.01
N SER A 40 2.11 -29.33 -14.29
CA SER A 40 1.44 -30.37 -15.09
C SER A 40 1.18 -29.97 -16.56
N THR A 41 1.86 -28.95 -17.10
CA THR A 41 1.67 -28.53 -18.51
C THR A 41 3.01 -28.27 -19.19
N SER A 42 3.16 -28.85 -20.38
CA SER A 42 4.40 -29.01 -21.13
C SER A 42 5.21 -27.71 -21.31
N PRO A 43 6.56 -27.75 -21.25
CA PRO A 43 7.40 -26.57 -21.01
C PRO A 43 7.62 -25.63 -22.20
N SER A 44 7.09 -25.94 -23.39
CA SER A 44 7.49 -25.27 -24.63
C SER A 44 6.71 -23.98 -24.94
N SER A 45 5.49 -23.81 -24.39
CA SER A 45 4.63 -22.63 -24.68
C SER A 45 4.58 -21.59 -23.56
N SER A 46 5.00 -21.93 -22.33
CA SER A 46 5.00 -21.03 -21.17
C SER A 46 6.08 -19.95 -21.24
N SER A 47 7.24 -20.29 -21.81
CA SER A 47 8.40 -19.39 -21.91
C SER A 47 8.11 -18.12 -22.75
N SER A 48 7.42 -18.26 -23.89
CA SER A 48 7.15 -17.12 -24.79
C SER A 48 6.10 -16.15 -24.24
N MET A 49 5.07 -16.66 -23.54
CA MET A 49 4.07 -15.83 -22.87
C MET A 49 4.66 -15.08 -21.68
N LEU A 50 5.50 -15.73 -20.88
CA LEU A 50 6.21 -15.10 -19.77
C LEU A 50 7.12 -13.97 -20.26
N HIS A 51 7.91 -14.22 -21.31
CA HIS A 51 8.79 -13.21 -21.92
C HIS A 51 8.00 -11.97 -22.38
N ARG A 52 6.86 -12.16 -23.05
CA ARG A 52 5.99 -11.06 -23.48
C ARG A 52 5.43 -10.25 -22.30
N VAL A 53 5.07 -10.89 -21.20
CA VAL A 53 4.55 -10.21 -19.99
C VAL A 53 5.66 -9.42 -19.30
N ILE A 54 6.85 -10.00 -19.16
CA ILE A 54 8.01 -9.34 -18.56
C ILE A 54 8.41 -8.09 -19.37
N ASP A 55 8.53 -8.22 -20.69
CA ASP A 55 8.92 -7.11 -21.56
C ASP A 55 7.88 -5.99 -21.64
N SER A 56 6.59 -6.34 -21.79
CA SER A 56 5.55 -5.33 -22.00
C SER A 56 5.07 -4.68 -20.71
N LYS A 57 5.06 -5.42 -19.60
CA LYS A 57 4.51 -4.94 -18.32
C LYS A 57 5.59 -4.60 -17.33
N ILE A 58 6.52 -5.52 -17.02
CA ILE A 58 7.52 -5.27 -15.97
C ILE A 58 8.48 -4.14 -16.36
N ARG A 59 9.02 -4.15 -17.59
CA ARG A 59 9.89 -3.05 -18.08
C ARG A 59 9.18 -1.70 -18.03
N ARG A 60 7.91 -1.67 -18.40
CA ARG A 60 7.08 -0.46 -18.41
C ARG A 60 6.85 0.07 -17.00
N LEU A 61 6.57 -0.81 -16.04
CA LEU A 61 6.40 -0.46 -14.64
C LEU A 61 7.67 0.05 -14.00
N LEU A 62 8.79 -0.62 -14.23
CA LEU A 62 10.09 -0.15 -13.76
C LEU A 62 10.40 1.25 -14.32
N LYS A 63 10.09 1.50 -15.60
CA LYS A 63 10.25 2.82 -16.22
C LYS A 63 9.31 3.86 -15.58
N PHE A 64 8.04 3.55 -15.36
CA PHE A 64 7.08 4.49 -14.77
C PHE A 64 7.33 4.75 -13.28
N ASP A 65 7.65 3.73 -12.48
CA ASP A 65 8.00 3.90 -11.07
C ASP A 65 9.30 4.70 -10.94
N MET A 66 10.32 4.42 -11.75
CA MET A 66 11.58 5.19 -11.75
C MET A 66 11.36 6.64 -12.23
N ILE A 67 10.46 6.89 -13.20
CA ILE A 67 10.09 8.25 -13.63
C ILE A 67 9.24 8.97 -12.58
N THR A 68 8.34 8.27 -11.89
CA THR A 68 7.56 8.82 -10.76
C THR A 68 8.48 9.32 -9.66
N TRP A 69 9.58 8.61 -9.40
CA TRP A 69 10.61 9.05 -8.46
C TRP A 69 11.44 10.22 -9.01
N LYS A 70 11.82 10.21 -10.31
CA LYS A 70 12.65 11.27 -10.92
C LYS A 70 11.91 12.58 -11.21
N LYS A 71 10.65 12.55 -11.65
CA LYS A 71 9.87 13.75 -12.02
C LYS A 71 9.55 14.67 -10.83
N HIS A 72 9.75 14.21 -9.60
CA HIS A 72 9.61 15.06 -8.42
C HIS A 72 10.89 15.85 -8.05
N SER A 73 11.97 15.71 -8.83
CA SER A 73 13.25 16.40 -8.57
C SER A 73 13.55 17.58 -9.50
N GLN A 74 12.75 17.79 -10.55
CA GLN A 74 13.01 18.82 -11.55
C GLN A 74 11.90 19.88 -11.50
N GLY A 75 12.01 20.81 -10.55
CA GLY A 75 11.29 22.09 -10.58
C GLY A 75 10.26 22.34 -9.47
N ASP A 76 9.69 21.32 -8.82
CA ASP A 76 8.69 21.54 -7.79
C ASP A 76 9.27 21.63 -6.38
N LYS A 77 9.17 22.82 -5.79
CA LYS A 77 9.45 23.17 -4.39
C LYS A 77 8.52 22.47 -3.37
N MET A 78 7.90 21.33 -3.70
CA MET A 78 7.24 20.49 -2.70
C MET A 78 8.31 19.70 -1.94
N GLN A 79 8.97 20.40 -1.03
CA GLN A 79 9.80 19.77 -0.01
C GLN A 79 8.86 18.99 0.92
N TRP A 80 8.71 17.70 0.64
CA TRP A 80 7.97 16.77 1.49
C TRP A 80 8.48 16.87 2.91
N LYS A 81 7.56 17.19 3.84
CA LYS A 81 7.87 17.25 5.25
C LYS A 81 7.60 15.90 5.91
N PHE A 82 8.66 15.16 6.19
CA PHE A 82 8.58 13.82 6.78
C PHE A 82 8.86 13.90 8.27
N TYR A 83 7.94 13.37 9.07
CA TYR A 83 8.03 13.34 10.53
C TYR A 83 7.82 11.92 11.01
N SER A 84 8.63 11.51 11.98
CA SER A 84 8.41 10.32 12.80
C SER A 84 8.16 10.82 14.22
N VAL A 85 7.01 10.46 14.80
CA VAL A 85 6.57 10.97 16.09
C VAL A 85 6.09 9.80 16.92
N ASN A 86 6.82 9.48 17.99
CA ASN A 86 6.53 8.35 18.87
C ASN A 86 6.39 7.01 18.13
N ASP A 87 7.07 6.84 16.99
CA ASP A 87 7.14 5.55 16.32
C ASP A 87 8.04 4.61 17.12
N TYR A 88 7.72 3.31 17.08
CA TYR A 88 8.54 2.26 17.68
C TYR A 88 9.12 1.40 16.57
N MET A 89 10.45 1.39 16.47
CA MET A 89 11.19 0.63 15.46
C MET A 89 11.89 -0.57 16.11
N GLU A 90 11.70 -1.75 15.54
CA GLU A 90 12.35 -3.00 15.95
C GLU A 90 13.32 -3.49 14.88
N ASN A 91 14.23 -4.41 15.24
CA ASN A 91 15.10 -5.13 14.30
C ASN A 91 15.97 -4.24 13.41
N GLY A 92 16.48 -3.14 13.95
CA GLY A 92 17.33 -2.21 13.21
C GLY A 92 16.58 -1.32 12.21
N ALA A 93 15.25 -1.33 12.22
CA ALA A 93 14.49 -0.35 11.47
C ALA A 93 14.79 1.06 12.00
N CYS A 94 14.96 2.02 11.09
CA CYS A 94 15.19 3.41 11.43
C CYS A 94 14.37 4.30 10.50
N PHE A 95 13.98 5.46 11.02
CA PHE A 95 13.44 6.54 10.20
C PHE A 95 14.58 7.51 9.92
N GLY A 96 14.91 7.71 8.65
CA GLY A 96 15.95 8.64 8.23
C GLY A 96 15.64 10.09 8.62
N LEU A 97 16.56 11.02 8.30
CA LEU A 97 16.43 12.43 8.68
C LEU A 97 15.03 12.97 8.41
N GLN A 98 14.43 13.55 9.45
CA GLN A 98 13.19 14.30 9.31
C GLN A 98 13.45 15.49 8.37
N LYS A 99 12.83 15.44 7.20
CA LYS A 99 12.92 16.53 6.22
C LYS A 99 11.89 17.57 6.63
N GLY A 100 12.33 18.74 7.09
CA GLY A 100 11.45 19.88 7.36
C GLY A 100 11.42 20.35 8.82
N ILE A 101 11.40 21.67 8.99
CA ILE A 101 11.33 22.34 10.29
C ILE A 101 9.89 22.25 10.81
N GLY A 102 9.71 21.79 12.06
CA GLY A 102 8.41 21.75 12.76
C GLY A 102 8.01 20.37 13.32
N LYS A 103 6.73 20.19 13.62
CA LYS A 103 6.13 18.93 14.09
C LYS A 103 5.06 18.45 13.12
N ALA A 104 4.73 17.17 13.16
CA ALA A 104 3.61 16.61 12.40
C ALA A 104 2.29 17.34 12.75
N ARG A 105 1.65 17.95 11.76
CA ARG A 105 0.39 18.70 11.89
C ARG A 105 -0.64 18.16 10.89
N PRO A 106 -1.33 17.05 11.21
CA PRO A 106 -2.41 16.57 10.37
C PRO A 106 -3.61 17.52 10.47
N ASN A 107 -4.22 17.83 9.32
CA ASN A 107 -5.35 18.76 9.22
C ASN A 107 -6.68 18.09 9.59
N TYR A 108 -6.78 17.52 10.78
CA TYR A 108 -8.02 16.91 11.28
C TYR A 108 -8.98 17.98 11.82
N GLY A 109 -10.24 17.90 11.40
CA GLY A 109 -11.33 18.65 12.03
C GLY A 109 -11.64 18.13 13.45
N ARG A 110 -12.41 18.89 14.24
CA ARG A 110 -12.70 18.53 15.66
C ARG A 110 -13.30 17.12 15.81
N SER A 111 -14.18 16.71 14.91
CA SER A 111 -14.84 15.39 14.92
C SER A 111 -13.94 14.23 14.44
N GLN A 112 -12.79 14.53 13.84
CA GLN A 112 -11.86 13.53 13.31
C GLN A 112 -10.67 13.29 14.25
N ARG A 113 -10.58 14.04 15.36
CA ARG A 113 -9.51 13.88 16.34
C ARG A 113 -9.79 12.66 17.21
N PHE A 114 -8.76 11.87 17.43
CA PHE A 114 -8.77 10.74 18.34
C PHE A 114 -7.44 10.67 19.08
N THR A 115 -7.45 10.07 20.26
CA THR A 115 -6.23 9.83 21.05
C THR A 115 -5.37 8.81 20.33
N VAL A 116 -4.09 9.15 20.12
CA VAL A 116 -3.11 8.23 19.54
C VAL A 116 -2.52 7.38 20.67
N ALA A 117 -2.59 6.07 20.52
CA ALA A 117 -2.04 5.12 21.48
C ALA A 117 -0.51 4.99 21.35
N ASP A 118 0.15 4.46 22.38
CA ASP A 118 1.59 4.19 22.36
C ASP A 118 1.96 3.18 21.27
N ALA A 119 3.05 3.42 20.55
CA ALA A 119 3.45 2.60 19.42
C ALA A 119 3.75 1.14 19.78
N LYS A 120 4.20 0.84 21.01
CA LYS A 120 4.45 -0.55 21.46
C LYS A 120 3.16 -1.36 21.53
N THR A 121 2.01 -0.69 21.72
CA THR A 121 0.69 -1.35 21.83
C THR A 121 0.00 -1.59 20.50
N VAL A 122 0.51 -0.99 19.41
CA VAL A 122 -0.12 -1.02 18.08
C VAL A 122 -0.37 -2.46 17.61
N LYS A 123 0.59 -3.36 17.79
CA LYS A 123 0.44 -4.78 17.43
C LYS A 123 -0.79 -5.43 18.05
N LYS A 124 -1.07 -5.13 19.32
CA LYS A 124 -2.27 -5.64 20.02
C LYS A 124 -3.52 -4.93 19.52
N LEU A 125 -3.49 -3.60 19.39
CA LEU A 125 -4.62 -2.78 18.97
C LEU A 125 -5.10 -3.11 17.55
N THR A 126 -4.18 -3.50 16.66
CA THR A 126 -4.48 -3.84 15.27
C THR A 126 -4.55 -5.35 15.02
N SER A 127 -4.55 -6.17 16.07
CA SER A 127 -4.57 -7.64 15.93
C SER A 127 -5.81 -8.15 15.20
N SER A 128 -6.94 -7.45 15.33
CA SER A 128 -8.20 -7.74 14.64
C SER A 128 -8.43 -6.88 13.39
N ALA A 129 -7.40 -6.19 12.89
CA ALA A 129 -7.54 -5.38 11.69
C ALA A 129 -7.73 -6.28 10.46
N GLY A 130 -8.72 -5.97 9.63
CA GLY A 130 -9.01 -6.75 8.43
C GLY A 130 -10.51 -6.82 8.14
N ALA A 131 -10.88 -7.71 7.23
CA ALA A 131 -12.28 -8.06 7.06
C ALA A 131 -12.81 -8.73 8.34
N LEU A 132 -14.04 -8.43 8.71
CA LEU A 132 -14.67 -9.10 9.83
C LEU A 132 -14.81 -10.58 9.51
N HIS A 133 -14.48 -11.43 10.48
CA HIS A 133 -14.70 -12.87 10.34
C HIS A 133 -16.16 -13.18 10.67
N CYS A 134 -16.99 -13.15 9.63
CA CYS A 134 -18.41 -13.43 9.74
C CYS A 134 -18.65 -14.95 9.76
N THR A 135 -19.54 -15.41 10.64
CA THR A 135 -20.13 -16.74 10.51
C THR A 135 -21.30 -16.67 9.52
N ARG A 136 -21.75 -17.82 9.00
CA ARG A 136 -22.91 -17.89 8.09
C ARG A 136 -24.17 -17.21 8.63
N ASN A 137 -24.27 -17.07 9.95
CA ASN A 137 -25.47 -16.55 10.63
C ASN A 137 -25.29 -15.10 11.14
N SER A 138 -24.16 -14.45 10.88
CA SER A 138 -23.90 -13.07 11.30
C SER A 138 -23.93 -12.11 10.14
N VAL A 139 -24.68 -11.00 10.26
CA VAL A 139 -24.62 -9.88 9.32
C VAL A 139 -23.42 -9.01 9.66
N CYS A 140 -22.45 -9.01 8.76
CA CYS A 140 -21.36 -8.04 8.65
C CYS A 140 -21.10 -7.76 7.16
#